data_AF-A0A6M0CBK1-F1
#
_entry.id   AF-A0A6M0CBK1-F1
#
_cell.length_a   1.000
_cell.length_b   1.000
_cell.length_c   1.000
_cell.angle_alpha   90.00
_cell.angle_beta   90.00
_cell.angle_gamma   90.00
#
_symmetry.space_group_name_H-M   'P 1'
#
loop_
_entity.id
_entity.type
_entity.pdbx_description
1 polymer ?
#
loop_
_entity_poly.entity_id
_entity_poly.type
_entity_poly.pdbx_seq_one_letter_code
_entity_poly.pdbx_strand_id
1 'polypeptide(L)'
;MTDIRNLLNKLAAQEAQLNNIQFLAPCIRNGRVKTRVAGMVYTFQTQPKKIEGWGIFQPINDKIAKFVEEPNLPQLEEYFQLLKPLRLFLACQLKGQKWLAYPTNESDAKQRFGFAKPIAVHLVTEGAMFESIIARFDGSSWWYEDIDRRADPFVAEQLREALKNITPPKEVKFKGITPEMKTVYDLVARQKEEFLKQMQQQRDEKQLREALEMGGGELQNFRDRSTYWQVEWVTRDGEG
;
A
#
# COMPACT_ATOMS: atom_id res chain seq x y z
N MET A 1 36.76 2.24 -33.99
CA MET A 1 36.84 2.13 -32.51
C MET A 1 36.32 3.43 -31.92
N THR A 2 35.23 3.39 -31.17
CA THR A 2 34.65 4.58 -30.52
C THR A 2 35.66 5.10 -29.49
N ASP A 3 36.22 6.28 -29.74
CA ASP A 3 37.27 6.88 -28.91
C ASP A 3 36.71 7.18 -27.51
N ILE A 4 37.24 6.48 -26.51
CA ILE A 4 36.82 6.57 -25.10
C ILE A 4 36.93 8.02 -24.60
N ARG A 5 37.88 8.80 -25.13
CA ARG A 5 38.03 10.22 -24.78
C ARG A 5 36.87 11.08 -25.28
N ASN A 6 36.32 10.75 -26.44
CA ASN A 6 35.13 11.44 -26.97
C ASN A 6 33.87 11.09 -26.18
N LEU A 7 33.78 9.86 -25.64
CA LEU A 7 32.74 9.47 -24.69
C LEU A 7 32.87 10.24 -23.36
N LEU A 8 34.08 10.30 -22.79
CA LEU A 8 34.35 11.06 -21.57
C LEU A 8 34.06 12.56 -21.71
N ASN A 9 34.44 13.17 -22.83
CA ASN A 9 34.17 14.58 -23.08
C ASN A 9 32.67 14.86 -23.26
N LYS A 10 31.93 13.94 -23.90
CA LYS A 10 30.46 14.05 -24.00
C LYS A 10 29.80 13.92 -22.63
N LEU A 11 30.28 13.02 -21.77
CA LEU A 11 29.78 12.87 -20.41
C LEU A 11 30.08 14.11 -19.56
N ALA A 12 31.30 14.66 -19.63
CA ALA A 12 31.68 15.88 -18.93
C ALA A 12 30.84 17.09 -19.37
N ALA A 13 30.54 17.22 -20.67
CA ALA A 13 29.67 18.27 -21.17
C ALA A 13 28.21 18.11 -20.71
N GLN A 14 27.72 16.87 -20.61
CA GLN A 14 26.38 16.58 -20.09
C GLN A 14 26.27 16.81 -18.58
N GLU A 15 27.32 16.51 -17.82
CA GLU A 15 27.41 16.83 -16.39
C GLU A 15 27.49 18.35 -16.15
N ALA A 16 28.16 19.10 -17.04
CA ALA A 16 28.18 20.56 -16.95
C ALA A 16 26.80 21.20 -17.16
N GLN A 17 25.93 20.57 -17.97
CA GLN A 17 24.55 21.01 -18.16
C GLN A 17 23.65 20.65 -16.97
N LEU A 18 24.00 19.61 -16.21
CA LEU A 18 23.18 19.09 -15.12
C LEU A 18 22.95 20.11 -13.98
N ASN A 19 23.95 20.94 -13.65
CA ASN A 19 23.80 22.00 -12.65
C ASN A 19 22.86 23.15 -13.10
N ASN A 20 22.59 23.25 -14.41
CA ASN A 20 21.72 24.27 -14.99
C ASN A 20 20.29 23.78 -15.24
N ILE A 21 20.00 22.52 -14.90
CA ILE A 21 18.68 21.92 -15.11
C ILE A 21 17.92 21.86 -13.78
N GLN A 22 16.69 22.35 -13.81
CA GLN A 22 15.71 22.08 -12.78
C GLN A 22 14.93 20.81 -13.14
N PHE A 23 14.61 20.00 -12.14
CA PHE A 23 13.84 18.78 -12.34
C PHE A 23 12.83 18.59 -11.22
N LEU A 24 11.66 18.07 -11.59
CA LEU A 24 10.62 17.69 -10.65
C LEU A 24 10.88 16.27 -10.16
N ALA A 25 10.84 16.07 -8.84
CA ALA A 25 10.93 14.73 -8.25
C ALA A 25 10.10 14.63 -6.96
N PRO A 26 9.60 13.42 -6.65
CA PRO A 26 9.05 13.14 -5.34
C PRO A 26 10.17 13.01 -4.31
N CYS A 27 9.94 13.54 -3.11
CA CYS A 27 10.86 13.47 -1.99
C CYS A 27 10.14 12.90 -0.76
N ILE A 28 10.73 11.87 -0.17
CA ILE A 28 10.34 11.38 1.15
C ILE A 28 11.31 11.94 2.19
N ARG A 29 10.88 12.06 3.45
CA ARG A 29 11.74 12.57 4.53
C ARG A 29 13.05 11.78 4.61
N ASN A 30 14.19 12.48 4.60
CA ASN A 30 15.55 11.91 4.51
C ASN A 30 15.81 11.03 3.27
N GLY A 31 14.97 11.16 2.25
CA GLY A 31 15.08 10.45 0.98
C GLY A 31 16.14 11.06 0.07
N ARG A 32 16.31 10.43 -1.08
CA ARG A 32 17.13 10.94 -2.19
C ARG A 32 16.22 11.15 -3.39
N VAL A 33 16.48 12.23 -4.13
CA VAL A 33 15.77 12.54 -5.36
C VAL A 33 16.57 12.03 -6.55
N LYS A 34 15.88 11.64 -7.61
CA LYS A 34 16.50 11.09 -8.81
C LYS A 34 16.00 11.83 -10.04
N THR A 35 16.89 12.01 -11.01
CA THR A 35 16.53 12.47 -12.35
C THR A 35 17.30 11.68 -13.39
N ARG A 36 16.76 11.63 -14.61
CA ARG A 36 17.40 10.99 -15.75
C ARG A 36 17.82 12.04 -16.76
N VAL A 37 19.12 12.16 -16.99
CA VAL A 37 19.70 13.06 -18.00
C VAL A 37 20.52 12.20 -18.96
N ALA A 38 20.26 12.33 -20.27
CA ALA A 38 20.94 11.57 -21.32
C ALA A 38 20.99 10.03 -21.09
N GLY A 39 19.96 9.47 -20.47
CA GLY A 39 19.87 8.04 -20.17
C GLY A 39 20.56 7.60 -18.87
N MET A 40 21.29 8.49 -18.19
CA MET A 40 21.91 8.23 -16.89
C MET A 40 21.01 8.68 -15.75
N VAL A 41 20.91 7.87 -14.70
CA VAL A 41 20.14 8.19 -13.50
C VAL A 41 21.07 8.81 -12.46
N TYR A 42 20.86 10.08 -12.17
CA TYR A 42 21.58 10.79 -11.12
C TYR A 42 20.75 10.76 -9.84
N THR A 43 21.41 10.59 -8.70
CA THR A 43 20.77 10.47 -7.38
C THR A 43 21.37 11.51 -6.43
N PHE A 44 20.54 12.41 -5.92
CA PHE A 44 20.96 13.51 -5.06
C PHE A 44 20.37 13.41 -3.66
N GLN A 45 21.14 13.84 -2.67
CA GLN A 45 20.63 14.23 -1.36
C GLN A 45 19.95 15.59 -1.48
N THR A 46 18.84 15.78 -0.76
CA THR A 46 18.13 17.06 -0.78
C THR A 46 18.66 18.03 0.26
N GLN A 47 18.67 19.32 -0.10
CA GLN A 47 18.92 20.41 0.82
C GLN A 47 17.74 21.40 0.77
N PRO A 48 16.98 21.57 1.87
CA PRO A 48 17.11 20.93 3.18
C PRO A 48 16.64 19.45 3.23
N LYS A 49 17.23 18.65 4.13
CA LYS A 49 16.97 17.19 4.28
C LYS A 49 15.56 16.82 4.76
N LYS A 50 14.80 17.80 5.29
CA LYS A 50 13.51 17.57 5.96
C LYS A 50 12.30 17.72 5.02
N ILE A 51 12.51 17.93 3.73
CA ILE A 51 11.41 18.06 2.77
C ILE A 51 10.75 16.69 2.54
N GLU A 52 9.43 16.69 2.54
CA GLU A 52 8.57 15.57 2.22
C GLU A 52 7.45 16.09 1.33
N GLY A 53 7.20 15.42 0.21
CA GLY A 53 6.27 15.90 -0.83
C GLY A 53 6.95 16.00 -2.19
N TRP A 54 6.36 16.80 -3.06
CA TRP A 54 6.88 17.06 -4.39
C TRP A 54 7.73 18.33 -4.40
N GLY A 55 8.80 18.34 -5.20
CA GLY A 55 9.67 19.50 -5.29
C GLY A 55 10.31 19.64 -6.66
N ILE A 56 10.58 20.89 -7.01
CA ILE A 56 11.49 21.24 -8.09
C ILE A 56 12.88 21.42 -7.46
N PHE A 57 13.84 20.67 -7.99
CA PHE A 57 15.19 20.60 -7.47
C PHE A 57 16.19 21.06 -8.53
N GLN A 58 17.26 21.70 -8.07
CA GLN A 58 18.40 22.06 -8.90
C GLN A 58 19.67 21.45 -8.31
N PRO A 59 20.43 20.65 -9.08
CA PRO A 59 21.73 20.16 -8.64
C PRO A 59 22.68 21.33 -8.37
N ILE A 60 23.31 21.32 -7.20
CA ILE A 60 24.40 22.25 -6.88
C ILE A 60 25.77 21.57 -7.04
N ASN A 61 25.79 20.24 -7.01
CA ASN A 61 26.93 19.38 -7.32
C ASN A 61 26.44 17.97 -7.67
N ASP A 62 27.38 17.03 -7.87
CA ASP A 62 27.15 15.62 -8.22
C ASP A 62 26.35 14.82 -7.18
N LYS A 63 26.21 15.31 -5.96
CA LYS A 63 25.61 14.59 -4.82
C LYS A 63 24.45 15.29 -4.17
N ILE A 64 24.29 16.59 -4.35
CA ILE A 64 23.32 17.43 -3.65
C ILE A 64 22.49 18.21 -4.65
N ALA A 65 21.18 18.17 -4.45
CA ALA A 65 20.23 19.02 -5.14
C ALA A 65 19.51 19.91 -4.13
N LYS A 66 19.51 21.21 -4.42
CA LYS A 66 18.82 22.21 -3.62
C LYS A 66 17.35 22.23 -4.02
N PHE A 67 16.47 22.28 -3.04
CA PHE A 67 15.06 22.56 -3.26
C PHE A 67 14.88 24.01 -3.70
N VAL A 68 14.21 24.19 -4.82
CA VAL A 68 13.89 25.51 -5.39
C VAL A 68 12.51 25.93 -4.91
N GLU A 69 11.49 25.14 -5.24
CA GLU A 69 10.09 25.44 -4.94
C GLU A 69 9.22 24.18 -5.05
N GLU A 70 7.96 24.29 -4.60
CA GLU A 70 6.94 23.27 -4.82
C GLU A 70 6.36 23.40 -6.24
N PRO A 71 6.18 22.29 -6.96
CA PRO A 71 5.57 22.34 -8.30
C PRO A 71 4.10 22.72 -8.21
N ASN A 72 3.61 23.42 -9.23
CA ASN A 72 2.18 23.66 -9.38
C ASN A 72 1.45 22.40 -9.91
N LEU A 73 0.11 22.42 -9.84
CA LEU A 73 -0.72 21.28 -10.27
C LEU A 73 -0.48 20.88 -11.74
N PRO A 74 -0.43 21.80 -12.73
CA PRO A 74 -0.10 21.44 -14.12
C PRO A 74 1.24 20.71 -14.27
N GLN A 75 2.29 21.16 -13.59
CA GLN A 75 3.61 20.50 -13.64
C GLN A 75 3.57 19.09 -13.06
N LEU A 76 2.81 18.87 -11.99
CA LEU A 76 2.60 17.54 -11.41
C LEU A 76 1.82 16.63 -12.36
N GLU A 77 0.76 17.15 -13.00
CA GLU A 77 -0.02 16.41 -13.99
C GLU A 77 0.85 15.97 -15.17
N GLU A 78 1.66 16.88 -15.73
CA GLU A 78 2.63 16.55 -16.79
C GLU A 78 3.60 15.45 -16.36
N TYR A 79 4.11 15.54 -15.13
CA TYR A 79 4.99 14.50 -14.59
C TYR A 79 4.28 13.15 -14.48
N PHE A 80 3.06 13.12 -13.95
CA PHE A 80 2.31 11.87 -13.78
C PHE A 80 1.90 11.22 -15.10
N GLN A 81 1.70 12.00 -16.16
CA GLN A 81 1.43 11.47 -17.51
C GLN A 81 2.58 10.60 -18.05
N LEU A 82 3.81 10.81 -17.58
CA LEU A 82 4.96 9.98 -17.94
C LEU A 82 4.95 8.60 -17.25
N LEU A 83 4.15 8.44 -16.20
CA LEU A 83 4.13 7.25 -15.36
C LEU A 83 2.87 6.42 -15.58
N LYS A 84 3.01 5.10 -15.45
CA LYS A 84 1.88 4.17 -15.59
C LYS A 84 0.97 4.25 -14.36
N PRO A 85 -0.34 4.53 -14.51
CA PRO A 85 -1.28 4.56 -13.39
C PRO A 85 -1.73 3.15 -13.00
N LEU A 86 -1.98 2.89 -11.72
CA LEU A 86 -2.67 1.71 -11.24
C LEU A 86 -3.68 2.14 -10.18
N ARG A 87 -4.89 1.56 -10.24
CA ARG A 87 -5.93 1.80 -9.25
C ARG A 87 -5.78 0.85 -8.08
N LEU A 88 -5.77 1.40 -6.87
CA LEU A 88 -5.52 0.66 -5.63
C LEU A 88 -6.57 0.98 -4.58
N PHE A 89 -6.96 0.00 -3.77
CA PHE A 89 -7.65 0.24 -2.51
C PHE A 89 -6.63 0.54 -1.41
N LEU A 90 -6.82 1.65 -0.69
CA LEU A 90 -6.08 1.92 0.53
C LEU A 90 -6.49 0.92 1.63
N ALA A 91 -5.52 0.26 2.24
CA ALA A 91 -5.76 -0.66 3.34
C ALA A 91 -5.59 0.04 4.68
N CYS A 92 -4.36 0.38 5.04
CA CYS A 92 -4.02 0.96 6.34
C CYS A 92 -2.87 1.96 6.20
N GLN A 93 -2.89 2.96 7.07
CA GLN A 93 -1.78 3.91 7.18
C GLN A 93 -0.61 3.23 7.89
N LEU A 94 0.58 3.30 7.30
CA LEU A 94 1.80 2.75 7.90
C LEU A 94 2.45 3.80 8.81
N LYS A 95 2.95 4.89 8.24
CA LYS A 95 3.58 6.01 8.96
C LYS A 95 3.57 7.27 8.11
N GLY A 96 3.15 8.39 8.68
CA GLY A 96 3.05 9.65 7.95
C GLY A 96 2.18 9.49 6.71
N GLN A 97 2.64 9.99 5.56
CA GLN A 97 1.91 9.89 4.29
C GLN A 97 2.17 8.57 3.53
N LYS A 98 2.59 7.52 4.23
CA LYS A 98 2.82 6.18 3.65
C LYS A 98 1.68 5.23 4.02
N TRP A 99 1.08 4.63 3.02
CA TRP A 99 -0.02 3.68 3.16
C TRP A 99 0.31 2.34 2.55
N LEU A 100 -0.29 1.29 3.10
CA LEU A 100 -0.39 0.00 2.44
C LEU A 100 -1.66 0.00 1.58
N ALA A 101 -1.55 -0.46 0.35
CA ALA A 101 -2.64 -0.51 -0.61
C ALA A 101 -2.64 -1.83 -1.38
N TYR A 102 -3.78 -2.20 -1.96
CA TYR A 102 -3.95 -3.42 -2.74
C TYR A 102 -4.55 -3.13 -4.11
N PRO A 103 -4.13 -3.80 -5.21
CA PRO A 103 -4.72 -3.58 -6.52
C PRO A 103 -6.24 -3.77 -6.55
N THR A 104 -6.94 -2.85 -7.19
CA THR A 104 -8.40 -2.99 -7.44
C THR A 104 -8.73 -4.08 -8.46
N ASN A 105 -7.75 -4.42 -9.31
CA ASN A 105 -7.83 -5.48 -10.31
C ASN A 105 -6.49 -6.21 -10.35
N GLU A 106 -6.47 -7.46 -9.88
CA GLU A 106 -5.23 -8.25 -9.87
C GLU A 106 -4.72 -8.59 -11.28
N SER A 107 -5.63 -8.80 -12.23
CA SER A 107 -5.28 -9.16 -13.61
C SER A 107 -4.54 -8.02 -14.31
N ASP A 108 -5.05 -6.79 -14.19
CA ASP A 108 -4.40 -5.58 -14.71
C ASP A 108 -3.01 -5.38 -14.07
N ALA A 109 -2.92 -5.53 -12.75
CA ALA A 109 -1.66 -5.41 -12.03
C ALA A 109 -0.63 -6.46 -12.47
N LYS A 110 -1.04 -7.73 -12.59
CA LYS A 110 -0.17 -8.82 -13.09
C LYS A 110 0.28 -8.58 -14.51
N GLN A 111 -0.61 -8.16 -15.41
CA GLN A 111 -0.27 -7.94 -16.82
C GLN A 111 0.72 -6.77 -17.00
N ARG A 112 0.56 -5.68 -16.24
CA ARG A 112 1.33 -4.44 -16.46
C ARG A 112 2.58 -4.34 -15.60
N PHE A 113 2.58 -4.98 -14.43
CA PHE A 113 3.66 -4.88 -13.43
C PHE A 113 4.21 -6.25 -12.98
N GLY A 114 3.61 -7.37 -13.41
CA GLY A 114 4.11 -8.72 -13.14
C GLY A 114 3.71 -9.32 -11.79
N PHE A 115 2.97 -8.59 -10.94
CA PHE A 115 2.54 -9.06 -9.64
C PHE A 115 1.22 -8.43 -9.20
N ALA A 116 0.49 -9.11 -8.30
CA ALA A 116 -0.59 -8.51 -7.52
C ALA A 116 -0.38 -8.88 -6.03
N LYS A 117 0.08 -7.91 -5.26
CA LYS A 117 0.37 -8.06 -3.83
C LYS A 117 0.18 -6.71 -3.13
N PRO A 118 0.08 -6.66 -1.79
CA PRO A 118 0.07 -5.39 -1.08
C PRO A 118 1.31 -4.55 -1.42
N ILE A 119 1.11 -3.27 -1.71
CA ILE A 119 2.16 -2.33 -2.07
C ILE A 119 2.12 -1.10 -1.18
N ALA A 120 3.29 -0.52 -0.93
CA ALA A 120 3.40 0.73 -0.20
C ALA A 120 3.25 1.91 -1.16
N VAL A 121 2.29 2.79 -0.87
CA VAL A 121 2.05 4.05 -1.61
C VAL A 121 2.51 5.21 -0.74
N HIS A 122 3.22 6.15 -1.34
CA HIS A 122 3.81 7.31 -0.70
C HIS A 122 3.08 8.59 -1.06
N LEU A 123 3.22 9.60 -0.19
CA LEU A 123 2.65 10.95 -0.36
C LEU A 123 1.12 10.94 -0.48
N VAL A 124 0.46 9.98 0.16
CA VAL A 124 -1.01 9.95 0.23
C VAL A 124 -1.48 11.08 1.13
N THR A 125 -2.14 12.06 0.54
CA THR A 125 -2.80 13.17 1.23
C THR A 125 -4.28 12.86 1.37
N GLU A 126 -4.83 13.02 2.58
CA GLU A 126 -6.28 12.86 2.87
C GLU A 126 -6.88 11.46 2.60
N GLY A 127 -6.06 10.44 2.38
CA GLY A 127 -6.56 9.08 2.14
C GLY A 127 -7.24 8.47 3.37
N ALA A 128 -8.29 7.69 3.13
CA ALA A 128 -8.96 6.88 4.14
C ALA A 128 -8.99 5.39 3.78
N MET A 129 -9.27 4.54 4.79
CA MET A 129 -9.37 3.10 4.59
C MET A 129 -10.44 2.74 3.57
N PHE A 130 -10.10 1.76 2.72
CA PHE A 130 -10.90 1.22 1.61
C PHE A 130 -11.17 2.18 0.46
N GLU A 131 -10.63 3.40 0.48
CA GLU A 131 -10.77 4.31 -0.65
C GLU A 131 -10.00 3.79 -1.86
N SER A 132 -10.64 3.93 -3.03
CA SER A 132 -9.97 3.70 -4.30
C SER A 132 -9.16 4.93 -4.66
N ILE A 133 -7.88 4.74 -4.92
CA ILE A 133 -6.94 5.79 -5.33
C ILE A 133 -6.29 5.43 -6.66
N ILE A 134 -5.73 6.43 -7.30
CA ILE A 134 -4.83 6.27 -8.44
C ILE A 134 -3.40 6.48 -7.95
N ALA A 135 -2.54 5.51 -8.21
CA ALA A 135 -1.11 5.59 -7.90
C ALA A 135 -0.27 5.41 -9.16
N ARG A 136 0.88 6.07 -9.20
CA ARG A 136 1.81 6.08 -10.33
C ARG A 136 3.12 5.39 -9.94
N PHE A 137 3.62 4.53 -10.81
CA PHE A 137 4.87 3.80 -10.57
C PHE A 137 6.03 4.43 -11.35
N ASP A 138 7.10 4.80 -10.64
CA ASP A 138 8.31 5.39 -11.23
C ASP A 138 9.43 4.37 -11.54
N GLY A 139 9.15 3.07 -11.34
CA GLY A 139 10.13 1.99 -11.46
C GLY A 139 10.71 1.51 -10.13
N SER A 140 10.51 2.25 -9.04
CA SER A 140 10.99 1.91 -7.69
C SER A 140 9.90 2.03 -6.62
N SER A 141 9.07 3.06 -6.72
CA SER A 141 8.13 3.48 -5.70
C SER A 141 6.76 3.79 -6.31
N TRP A 142 5.73 3.67 -5.49
CA TRP A 142 4.37 4.06 -5.85
C TRP A 142 4.03 5.40 -5.22
N TRP A 143 3.59 6.34 -6.05
CA TRP A 143 3.25 7.69 -5.66
C TRP A 143 1.75 7.91 -5.80
N TYR A 144 1.14 8.49 -4.78
CA TYR A 144 -0.25 8.92 -4.83
C TYR A 144 -0.42 10.04 -5.86
N GLU A 145 -1.47 9.94 -6.68
CA GLU A 145 -1.88 10.98 -7.62
C GLU A 145 -3.17 11.65 -7.13
N ASP A 146 -4.27 10.89 -7.07
CA ASP A 146 -5.58 11.39 -6.64
C ASP A 146 -6.48 10.23 -6.18
N ILE A 147 -7.61 10.58 -5.56
CA ILE A 147 -8.72 9.66 -5.30
C ILE A 147 -9.37 9.28 -6.63
N ASP A 148 -9.71 8.00 -6.79
CA ASP A 148 -10.46 7.56 -7.96
C ASP A 148 -11.93 7.95 -7.85
N ARG A 149 -12.26 9.16 -8.31
CA ARG A 149 -13.63 9.71 -8.29
C ARG A 149 -14.63 8.91 -9.14
N ARG A 150 -14.17 7.94 -9.93
CA ARG A 150 -15.03 7.04 -10.70
C ARG A 150 -15.40 5.78 -9.94
N ALA A 151 -14.73 5.51 -8.82
CA ALA A 151 -15.07 4.39 -7.97
C ALA A 151 -16.38 4.66 -7.21
N ASP A 152 -17.10 3.58 -6.91
CA ASP A 152 -18.32 3.66 -6.12
C ASP A 152 -17.97 3.96 -4.64
N PRO A 153 -18.37 5.12 -4.10
CA PRO A 153 -18.07 5.48 -2.71
C PRO A 153 -18.78 4.56 -1.70
N PHE A 154 -19.89 3.93 -2.06
CA PHE A 154 -20.65 3.07 -1.14
C PHE A 154 -19.86 1.81 -0.75
N VAL A 155 -18.97 1.33 -1.62
CA VAL A 155 -18.14 0.16 -1.32
C VAL A 155 -17.23 0.43 -0.12
N ALA A 156 -16.58 1.60 -0.10
CA ALA A 156 -15.70 1.97 1.01
C ALA A 156 -16.49 2.06 2.33
N GLU A 157 -17.68 2.66 2.31
CA GLU A 157 -18.56 2.74 3.48
C GLU A 157 -19.00 1.37 3.98
N GLN A 158 -19.43 0.46 3.09
CA GLN A 158 -19.85 -0.88 3.47
C GLN A 158 -18.70 -1.69 4.10
N LEU A 159 -17.47 -1.55 3.58
CA LEU A 159 -16.30 -2.20 4.17
C LEU A 159 -15.93 -1.60 5.53
N ARG A 160 -16.06 -0.27 5.71
CA ARG A 160 -15.87 0.37 7.02
C ARG A 160 -16.93 -0.06 8.03
N GLU A 161 -18.18 -0.18 7.60
CA GLU A 161 -19.29 -0.65 8.44
C GLU A 161 -19.09 -2.11 8.87
N ALA A 162 -18.72 -3.00 7.95
CA ALA A 162 -18.37 -4.38 8.27
C ALA A 162 -17.21 -4.46 9.27
N LEU A 163 -16.20 -3.60 9.11
CA LEU A 163 -15.05 -3.52 10.02
C LEU A 163 -15.47 -3.01 11.41
N LYS A 164 -16.41 -2.07 11.48
CA LYS A 164 -16.98 -1.55 12.73
C LYS A 164 -17.81 -2.61 13.46
N ASN A 165 -18.55 -3.43 12.71
CA ASN A 165 -19.34 -4.54 13.24
C ASN A 165 -18.51 -5.80 13.51
N ILE A 166 -17.18 -5.72 13.35
CA ILE A 166 -16.25 -6.84 13.58
C ILE A 166 -16.69 -8.10 12.79
N THR A 167 -17.12 -7.88 11.53
CA THR A 167 -17.62 -8.96 10.67
C THR A 167 -16.44 -9.79 10.15
N PRO A 168 -16.41 -11.12 10.36
CA PRO A 168 -15.33 -11.97 9.88
C PRO A 168 -15.10 -11.81 8.35
N PRO A 169 -13.85 -11.82 7.85
CA PRO A 169 -13.58 -11.60 6.41
C PRO A 169 -14.33 -12.54 5.46
N LYS A 170 -14.65 -13.76 5.91
CA LYS A 170 -15.42 -14.75 5.14
C LYS A 170 -16.92 -14.42 5.04
N GLU A 171 -17.43 -13.64 6.00
CA GLU A 171 -18.85 -13.31 6.15
C GLU A 171 -19.20 -11.96 5.51
N VAL A 172 -18.21 -11.12 5.20
CA VAL A 172 -18.44 -9.86 4.48
C VAL A 172 -19.05 -10.14 3.11
N LYS A 173 -20.31 -9.72 2.94
CA LYS A 173 -21.10 -9.91 1.74
C LYS A 173 -21.99 -8.70 1.50
N PHE A 174 -21.89 -8.14 0.30
CA PHE A 174 -22.82 -7.13 -0.22
C PHE A 174 -22.81 -7.23 -1.75
N LYS A 175 -23.80 -6.63 -2.40
CA LYS A 175 -23.91 -6.63 -3.86
C LYS A 175 -22.69 -5.93 -4.47
N GLY A 176 -21.96 -6.62 -5.34
CA GLY A 176 -20.80 -6.05 -6.04
C GLY A 176 -19.45 -6.26 -5.33
N ILE A 177 -19.40 -7.00 -4.22
CA ILE A 177 -18.13 -7.32 -3.56
C ILE A 177 -17.23 -8.18 -4.47
N THR A 178 -15.97 -7.77 -4.63
CA THR A 178 -14.97 -8.52 -5.42
C THR A 178 -13.98 -9.29 -4.53
N PRO A 179 -13.24 -10.26 -5.08
CA PRO A 179 -12.15 -10.92 -4.37
C PRO A 179 -11.08 -9.94 -3.84
N GLU A 180 -10.75 -8.90 -4.61
CA GLU A 180 -9.81 -7.86 -4.22
C GLU A 180 -10.32 -7.04 -3.03
N MET A 181 -11.61 -6.72 -3.01
CA MET A 181 -12.26 -6.05 -1.87
C MET A 181 -12.21 -6.90 -0.60
N LYS A 182 -12.43 -8.22 -0.73
CA LYS A 182 -12.28 -9.14 0.41
C LYS A 182 -10.83 -9.26 0.87
N THR A 183 -9.89 -9.22 -0.06
CA THR A 183 -8.45 -9.29 0.23
C THR A 183 -7.99 -8.04 0.97
N VAL A 184 -8.41 -6.84 0.55
CA VAL A 184 -8.08 -5.60 1.28
C VAL A 184 -8.77 -5.57 2.64
N TYR A 185 -10.01 -6.06 2.75
CA TYR A 185 -10.69 -6.17 4.03
C TYR A 185 -9.95 -7.08 5.01
N ASP A 186 -9.57 -8.28 4.57
CA ASP A 186 -8.80 -9.23 5.38
C ASP A 186 -7.45 -8.65 5.80
N LEU A 187 -6.77 -7.91 4.92
CA LEU A 187 -5.52 -7.22 5.22
C LEU A 187 -5.67 -6.18 6.36
N VAL A 188 -6.79 -5.46 6.38
CA VAL A 188 -7.12 -4.47 7.42
C VAL A 188 -7.56 -5.17 8.71
N ALA A 189 -8.44 -6.16 8.62
CA ALA A 189 -8.97 -6.89 9.76
C ALA A 189 -7.84 -7.54 10.58
N ARG A 190 -6.84 -8.15 9.93
CA ARG A 190 -5.70 -8.80 10.60
C ARG A 190 -4.82 -7.85 11.43
N GLN A 191 -4.89 -6.54 11.22
CA GLN A 191 -4.12 -5.57 12.00
C GLN A 191 -4.83 -5.11 13.27
N LYS A 192 -6.13 -5.40 13.42
CA LYS A 192 -6.89 -5.03 14.62
C LYS A 192 -6.84 -6.15 15.66
N GLU A 193 -6.48 -5.80 16.89
CA GLU A 193 -6.42 -6.73 18.02
C GLU A 193 -7.77 -7.44 18.29
N GLU A 194 -8.88 -6.71 18.14
CA GLU A 194 -10.23 -7.25 18.33
C GLU A 194 -10.53 -8.40 17.36
N PHE A 195 -10.12 -8.26 16.10
CA PHE A 195 -10.22 -9.31 15.09
C PHE A 195 -9.26 -10.46 15.35
N LEU A 196 -8.05 -10.19 15.85
CA LEU A 196 -7.13 -11.25 16.26
C LEU A 196 -7.73 -12.09 17.39
N LYS A 197 -8.36 -11.46 18.38
CA LYS A 197 -9.05 -12.14 19.49
C LYS A 197 -10.26 -12.95 19.01
N GLN A 198 -11.10 -12.39 18.14
CA GLN A 198 -12.26 -13.10 17.59
C GLN A 198 -11.85 -14.27 16.69
N MET A 199 -10.84 -14.09 15.84
CA MET A 199 -10.32 -15.16 14.98
C MET A 199 -9.63 -16.27 15.79
N GLN A 200 -9.00 -15.93 16.91
CA GLN A 200 -8.46 -16.91 17.86
C GLN A 200 -9.61 -17.71 18.48
N GLN A 201 -10.65 -17.05 18.99
CA GLN A 201 -11.84 -17.74 19.53
C GLN A 201 -12.49 -18.67 18.52
N GLN A 202 -12.67 -18.25 17.25
CA GLN A 202 -13.24 -19.10 16.21
C GLN A 202 -12.36 -20.32 15.88
N ARG A 203 -11.03 -20.17 15.93
CA ARG A 203 -10.09 -21.29 15.73
C ARG A 203 -10.14 -22.27 16.89
N ASP A 204 -10.13 -21.75 18.11
CA ASP A 204 -10.18 -22.54 19.35
C ASP A 204 -11.50 -23.33 19.42
N GLU A 205 -12.62 -22.69 19.07
CA GLU A 205 -13.92 -23.36 18.98
C GLU A 205 -13.92 -24.48 17.93
N LYS A 206 -13.37 -24.22 16.73
CA LYS A 206 -13.31 -25.22 15.66
C LYS A 206 -12.45 -26.42 16.07
N GLN A 207 -11.32 -26.17 16.72
CA GLN A 207 -10.43 -27.20 17.23
C GLN A 207 -11.09 -28.03 18.34
N LEU A 208 -11.81 -27.38 19.26
CA LEU A 208 -12.58 -28.04 20.31
C LEU A 208 -13.70 -28.91 19.73
N ARG A 209 -14.43 -28.39 18.74
CA ARG A 209 -15.49 -29.14 18.06
C ARG A 209 -14.94 -30.38 17.35
N GLU A 210 -13.86 -30.24 16.59
CA GLU A 210 -13.21 -31.38 15.93
C GLU A 210 -12.67 -32.42 16.92
N ALA A 211 -12.10 -31.98 18.06
CA ALA A 211 -11.62 -32.88 19.10
C ALA A 211 -12.76 -33.65 19.80
N LEU A 212 -13.87 -32.98 20.07
CA LEU A 212 -15.06 -33.60 20.67
C LEU A 212 -15.76 -34.55 19.70
N GLU A 213 -15.87 -34.18 18.42
CA GLU A 213 -16.46 -35.04 17.38
C GLU A 213 -15.68 -36.35 17.23
N MET A 214 -14.33 -36.31 17.30
CA MET A 214 -13.49 -37.51 17.31
C MET A 214 -13.75 -38.40 18.53
N GLY A 215 -14.15 -37.82 19.67
CA GLY A 215 -14.53 -38.50 20.89
C GLY A 215 -16.01 -38.90 20.97
N GLY A 216 -16.81 -38.65 19.94
CA GLY A 216 -18.25 -38.93 19.93
C GLY A 216 -19.11 -37.90 20.68
N GLY A 217 -18.56 -36.73 21.00
CA GLY A 217 -19.23 -35.62 21.67
C GLY A 217 -19.54 -34.43 20.74
N GLU A 218 -20.55 -33.66 21.08
CA GLU A 218 -20.93 -32.41 20.40
C GLU A 218 -20.71 -31.22 21.34
N LEU A 219 -20.02 -30.18 20.84
CA LEU A 219 -19.75 -28.96 21.60
C LEU A 219 -21.02 -28.12 21.76
N GLN A 220 -21.45 -27.87 23.00
CA GLN A 220 -22.59 -27.00 23.30
C GLN A 220 -22.13 -25.55 23.54
N ASN A 221 -21.06 -25.38 24.30
CA ASN A 221 -20.57 -24.06 24.70
C ASN A 221 -19.10 -24.12 25.08
N PHE A 222 -18.38 -23.02 24.93
CA PHE A 222 -17.06 -22.88 25.53
C PHE A 222 -16.83 -21.46 26.04
N ARG A 223 -16.04 -21.35 27.11
CA ARG A 223 -15.57 -20.08 27.65
C ARG A 223 -14.08 -20.16 27.92
N ASP A 224 -13.35 -19.24 27.32
CA ASP A 224 -11.94 -19.03 27.61
C ASP A 224 -11.78 -18.14 28.86
N ARG A 225 -11.11 -18.65 29.89
CA ARG A 225 -10.78 -17.93 31.13
C ARG A 225 -9.30 -17.53 31.20
N SER A 226 -8.60 -17.53 30.06
CA SER A 226 -7.16 -17.21 29.91
C SER A 226 -6.19 -18.21 30.54
N THR A 227 -6.55 -18.87 31.64
CA THR A 227 -5.74 -19.91 32.31
C THR A 227 -6.25 -21.33 32.09
N TYR A 228 -7.53 -21.48 31.75
CA TYR A 228 -8.15 -22.75 31.40
C TYR A 228 -9.37 -22.50 30.50
N TRP A 229 -9.81 -23.55 29.82
CA TRP A 229 -11.04 -23.54 29.04
C TRP A 229 -12.14 -24.26 29.82
N GLN A 230 -13.31 -23.64 29.90
CA GLN A 230 -14.53 -24.29 30.35
C GLN A 230 -15.30 -24.72 29.11
N VAL A 231 -15.50 -26.02 28.94
CA VAL A 231 -16.14 -26.61 27.74
C VAL A 231 -17.36 -27.39 28.20
N GLU A 232 -18.53 -27.05 27.67
CA GLU A 232 -19.78 -27.78 27.86
C GLU A 232 -20.04 -28.59 26.59
N TRP A 233 -20.23 -29.91 26.74
CA TRP A 233 -20.37 -30.83 25.63
C TRP A 233 -21.30 -31.98 26.01
N VAL A 234 -21.82 -32.70 25.02
CA VAL A 234 -22.74 -33.83 25.22
C VAL A 234 -22.31 -35.01 24.35
N THR A 235 -22.35 -36.24 24.88
CA THR A 235 -22.22 -37.45 24.07
C THR A 235 -23.51 -37.76 23.31
N ARG A 236 -23.45 -38.64 22.29
CA ARG A 236 -24.64 -39.18 21.61
C ARG A 236 -25.66 -39.84 22.55
N ASP A 237 -25.23 -40.29 23.73
CA ASP A 237 -26.07 -40.98 24.72
C ASP A 237 -26.60 -40.03 25.80
N GLY A 238 -26.30 -38.73 25.73
CA GLY A 238 -26.83 -37.71 26.64
C GLY A 238 -26.08 -37.58 27.97
N GLU A 239 -24.96 -38.29 28.14
CA GLU A 239 -24.06 -38.14 29.30
C GLU A 239 -22.99 -37.08 28.98
N GLY A 240 -22.75 -36.16 29.91
CA GLY A 240 -21.81 -35.04 29.79
C GLY A 240 -21.20 -34.66 31.13
#